data_AF-A0A920T3L1-F1
#
_entry.id   AF-A0A920T3L1-F1
#
_cell.length_a   1.000
_cell.length_b   1.000
_cell.length_c   1.000
_cell.angle_alpha   90.00
_cell.angle_beta   90.00
_cell.angle_gamma   90.00
#
_symmetry.space_group_name_H-M   'P 1'
#
loop_
_entity.id
_entity.type
_entity.pdbx_description
1 polymer ?
#
loop_
_entity_poly.entity_id
_entity_poly.type
_entity_poly.pdbx_seq_one_letter_code
_entity_poly.pdbx_strand_id
1 'polypeptide(L)'
;MLTVFVYSKLWHRSGVLTDIEFYELRYSGKAAAFLRGFRAVYLGLVFNVLVMGAVSLAAIKFGEIVLGLPGWLTLLIAGSITIAYSTLGGLKAVIITDLIQFTLAMIGSIWAMLYILGLPEIGGLRIS
;
A
#
# COMPACT_ATOMS: atom_id res chain seq x y z
N MET A 1 -12.80 -5.87 -5.26
CA MET A 1 -13.43 -6.45 -4.05
C MET A 1 -14.22 -7.71 -4.35
N LEU A 2 -15.14 -7.73 -5.33
CA LEU A 2 -15.89 -8.94 -5.71
C LEU A 2 -15.00 -10.14 -6.09
N THR A 3 -13.88 -9.88 -6.77
CA THR A 3 -12.89 -10.90 -7.16
C THR A 3 -12.30 -11.64 -5.97
N VAL A 4 -12.11 -10.99 -4.81
CA VAL A 4 -11.54 -11.65 -3.63
C VAL A 4 -12.55 -12.68 -3.07
N PHE A 5 -13.84 -12.34 -3.03
CA PHE A 5 -14.87 -13.27 -2.55
C PHE A 5 -15.06 -14.49 -3.47
N VAL A 6 -14.92 -14.30 -4.78
CA VAL A 6 -15.05 -15.39 -5.76
C VAL A 6 -13.77 -16.24 -5.83
N TYR A 7 -12.60 -15.60 -5.88
CA TYR A 7 -11.33 -16.29 -6.12
C TYR A 7 -10.61 -16.76 -4.86
N SER A 8 -10.90 -16.23 -3.66
CA SER A 8 -10.26 -16.68 -2.41
C SER A 8 -10.45 -18.18 -2.16
N LYS A 9 -11.66 -18.70 -2.39
CA LYS A 9 -11.96 -20.13 -2.25
C LYS A 9 -11.20 -20.99 -3.27
N LEU A 10 -11.03 -20.48 -4.50
CA LEU A 10 -10.26 -21.16 -5.55
C LEU A 10 -8.77 -21.15 -5.24
N TRP A 11 -8.23 -20.03 -4.76
CA TRP A 11 -6.84 -19.87 -4.35
C TRP A 11 -6.48 -20.79 -3.18
N HIS A 12 -7.33 -20.81 -2.15
CA HIS A 12 -7.13 -21.69 -1.00
C HIS A 12 -7.11 -23.17 -1.38
N ARG A 13 -7.95 -23.58 -2.35
CA ARG A 13 -7.95 -24.94 -2.89
C ARG A 13 -6.71 -25.31 -3.70
N SER A 14 -6.03 -24.32 -4.30
CA SER A 14 -4.87 -24.56 -5.15
C SER A 14 -3.57 -24.81 -4.38
N GLY A 15 -3.52 -24.54 -3.07
CA GLY A 15 -2.38 -24.86 -2.20
C GLY A 15 -1.08 -24.11 -2.50
N VAL A 16 -1.07 -23.22 -3.51
CA VAL A 16 0.07 -22.44 -3.95
C VAL A 16 0.30 -21.23 -3.05
N LEU A 17 1.56 -21.01 -2.70
CA LEU A 17 1.99 -19.88 -1.86
C LEU A 17 2.29 -18.63 -2.70
N THR A 18 2.67 -18.81 -3.96
CA THR A 18 3.03 -17.70 -4.84
C THR A 18 2.34 -17.78 -6.19
N ASP A 19 2.07 -16.62 -6.79
CA ASP A 19 1.52 -16.52 -8.15
C ASP A 19 2.36 -17.27 -9.17
N ILE A 20 3.67 -17.34 -8.94
CA ILE A 20 4.63 -18.05 -9.81
C ILE A 20 4.38 -19.56 -9.76
N GLU A 21 4.14 -20.12 -8.58
CA GLU A 21 3.84 -21.53 -8.37
C GLU A 21 2.51 -21.92 -9.06
N PHE A 22 1.53 -21.03 -9.05
CA PHE A 22 0.30 -21.19 -9.83
C PHE A 22 0.57 -21.24 -11.34
N TYR A 23 1.48 -20.39 -11.83
CA TYR A 23 1.90 -20.43 -13.23
C TYR A 23 2.72 -21.68 -13.59
N GLU A 24 3.39 -22.34 -12.65
CA GLU A 24 4.06 -23.62 -12.86
C GLU A 24 3.08 -24.78 -13.02
N LEU A 25 2.02 -24.81 -12.21
CA LEU A 25 0.95 -25.80 -12.33
C LEU A 25 0.17 -25.65 -13.64
N ARG A 26 -0.03 -24.41 -14.11
CA ARG A 26 -0.83 -24.12 -15.32
C ARG A 26 -0.04 -24.21 -16.62
N TYR A 27 1.24 -23.82 -16.63
CA TYR A 27 2.07 -23.74 -17.84
C TYR A 27 3.41 -24.44 -17.64
N SER A 28 3.61 -25.55 -18.34
CA SER A 28 4.83 -26.35 -18.36
C SER A 28 5.67 -26.02 -19.61
N GLY A 29 7.00 -25.88 -19.46
CA GLY A 29 7.94 -25.73 -20.59
C GLY A 29 8.98 -24.61 -20.44
N LYS A 30 10.03 -24.67 -21.28
CA LYS A 30 11.17 -23.72 -21.27
C LYS A 30 10.77 -22.28 -21.64
N ALA A 31 9.86 -22.11 -22.60
CA ALA A 31 9.37 -20.79 -23.01
C ALA A 31 8.48 -20.14 -21.93
N ALA A 32 7.68 -20.93 -21.21
CA ALA A 32 6.88 -20.46 -20.09
C ALA A 32 7.75 -20.01 -18.90
N ALA A 33 8.85 -20.73 -18.61
CA ALA A 33 9.81 -20.34 -17.59
C ALA A 33 10.49 -18.99 -17.89
N PHE A 34 10.85 -18.73 -19.15
CA PHE A 34 11.40 -17.43 -19.56
C PHE A 34 10.39 -16.29 -19.39
N LEU A 35 9.14 -16.49 -19.83
CA LEU A 35 8.08 -15.48 -19.67
C LEU A 35 7.78 -15.18 -18.18
N ARG A 36 7.86 -16.19 -17.31
CA ARG A 36 7.74 -16.04 -15.85
C ARG A 36 8.90 -15.24 -15.27
N GLY A 37 10.14 -15.57 -15.64
CA GLY A 37 11.32 -14.81 -15.21
C GLY A 37 11.24 -13.35 -15.61
N PHE A 38 10.87 -13.07 -16.87
CA PHE A 38 10.66 -11.72 -17.36
C PHE A 38 9.56 -10.99 -16.57
N ARG A 39 8.41 -11.63 -16.34
CA ARG A 39 7.32 -11.04 -15.57
C ARG A 39 7.68 -10.85 -14.10
N ALA A 40 8.44 -11.76 -13.49
CA ALA A 40 8.90 -11.63 -12.12
C ALA A 40 9.87 -10.45 -11.96
N VAL A 41 10.73 -10.20 -12.94
CA VAL A 41 11.60 -9.01 -12.94
C VAL A 41 10.78 -7.73 -13.18
N TYR A 42 9.90 -7.72 -14.18
CA TYR A 42 9.07 -6.55 -14.47
C TYR A 42 8.14 -6.18 -13.30
N LEU A 43 7.39 -7.16 -12.78
CA LEU A 43 6.41 -6.93 -11.73
C LEU A 43 7.05 -6.86 -10.34
N GLY A 44 8.09 -7.68 -10.10
CA GLY A 44 8.75 -7.78 -8.79
C GLY A 44 9.81 -6.72 -8.54
N LEU A 45 10.51 -6.23 -9.58
CA LEU A 45 11.55 -5.21 -9.42
C LEU A 45 11.08 -3.85 -9.95
N VAL A 46 10.76 -3.76 -11.24
CA VAL A 46 10.48 -2.47 -11.88
C VAL A 46 9.24 -1.81 -11.27
N PHE A 47 8.12 -2.54 -11.21
CA PHE A 47 6.89 -1.99 -10.67
C PHE A 47 7.00 -1.65 -9.17
N ASN A 48 7.62 -2.52 -8.37
CA ASN A 48 7.83 -2.25 -6.95
C ASN A 48 8.69 -0.99 -6.71
N VAL A 49 9.76 -0.78 -7.47
CA VAL A 49 10.58 0.43 -7.35
C VAL A 49 9.78 1.69 -7.70
N LEU A 50 8.99 1.65 -8.77
CA LEU A 50 8.14 2.78 -9.17
C LEU A 50 7.08 3.11 -8.12
N VAL A 51 6.40 2.10 -7.58
CA VAL A 51 5.41 2.28 -6.50
C VAL A 51 6.09 2.83 -5.25
N MET A 52 7.25 2.30 -4.87
CA MET A 52 7.99 2.77 -3.70
C MET A 52 8.43 4.23 -3.86
N GLY A 53 8.85 4.63 -5.06
CA GLY A 53 9.15 6.02 -5.38
C GLY A 53 7.93 6.94 -5.26
N ALA A 54 6.77 6.52 -5.77
CA ALA A 54 5.53 7.30 -5.68
C ALA A 54 5.06 7.47 -4.22
N VAL A 55 5.10 6.41 -3.41
CA VAL A 55 4.73 6.45 -1.98
C VAL A 55 5.71 7.33 -1.19
N SER A 56 7.01 7.18 -1.46
CA SER A 56 8.06 8.01 -0.86
C SER A 56 7.86 9.50 -1.15
N LEU A 57 7.51 9.85 -2.39
CA LEU A 57 7.22 11.23 -2.76
C LEU A 57 5.99 11.79 -2.03
N ALA A 58 4.94 10.98 -1.84
CA ALA A 58 3.77 11.39 -1.08
C ALA A 58 4.12 11.66 0.40
N ALA A 59 4.94 10.82 1.02
CA ALA A 59 5.43 11.02 2.39
C ALA A 59 6.28 12.29 2.51
N ILE A 60 7.19 12.54 1.56
CA ILE A 60 8.00 13.77 1.51
C ILE A 60 7.10 15.01 1.44
N LYS A 61 6.14 15.04 0.50
CA LYS A 61 5.22 16.18 0.36
C LYS A 61 4.42 16.43 1.64
N PHE A 62 3.95 15.36 2.29
CA PHE A 62 3.24 15.50 3.55
C PHE A 62 4.14 16.09 4.64
N GLY A 63 5.37 15.57 4.81
CA GLY A 63 6.30 16.10 5.81
C GLY A 63 6.75 17.54 5.54
N GLU A 64 6.98 17.90 4.29
CA GLU A 64 7.36 19.27 3.91
C GLU A 64 6.21 20.26 4.13
N ILE A 65 4.99 19.91 3.72
CA ILE A 65 3.82 20.82 3.80
C ILE A 65 3.28 20.92 5.22
N VAL A 66 3.18 19.79 5.94
CA VAL A 66 2.52 19.74 7.26
C VAL A 66 3.50 19.97 8.40
N LEU A 67 4.70 19.40 8.32
CA LEU A 67 5.68 19.44 9.41
C LEU A 67 6.81 20.45 9.15
N GLY A 68 6.94 20.99 7.94
CA GLY A 68 8.03 21.89 7.55
C GLY A 68 9.42 21.22 7.56
N LEU A 69 9.48 19.88 7.58
CA LEU A 69 10.73 19.13 7.65
C LEU A 69 11.30 18.88 6.25
N PRO A 70 12.64 18.85 6.11
CA PRO A 70 13.25 18.52 4.83
C PRO A 70 12.91 17.07 4.42
N GLY A 71 12.54 16.86 3.15
CA GLY A 71 12.02 15.58 2.66
C GLY A 71 12.88 14.35 2.98
N TRP A 72 14.20 14.46 2.91
CA TRP A 72 15.11 13.35 3.23
C TRP A 72 15.01 12.89 4.69
N LEU A 73 14.80 13.82 5.62
CA LEU A 73 14.65 13.51 7.05
C LEU A 73 13.30 12.84 7.31
N THR A 74 12.23 13.37 6.70
CA THR A 74 10.88 12.77 6.77
C THR A 74 10.91 11.32 6.28
N LEU A 75 11.58 11.07 5.15
CA LEU A 75 11.68 9.74 4.56
C LEU A 75 12.51 8.79 5.42
N LEU A 76 13.61 9.26 6.02
CA LEU A 76 14.40 8.45 6.96
C LEU A 76 13.60 8.07 8.20
N ILE A 77 12.86 9.01 8.79
CA ILE A 77 12.05 8.74 9.99
C ILE A 77 10.95 7.73 9.64
N ALA A 78 10.15 8.01 8.62
CA ALA A 78 9.06 7.11 8.20
C ALA A 78 9.57 5.72 7.82
N GLY A 79 10.64 5.65 7.01
CA GLY A 79 11.26 4.39 6.61
C GLY A 79 11.83 3.60 7.78
N SER A 80 12.49 4.26 8.73
CA SER A 80 13.05 3.60 9.92
C SER A 80 11.98 2.96 10.79
N ILE A 81 10.84 3.66 10.99
CA ILE A 81 9.70 3.15 11.73
C ILE A 81 9.12 1.95 10.99
N THR A 82 8.92 2.06 9.66
CA THR A 82 8.42 0.98 8.82
C THR A 82 9.28 -0.27 8.88
N ILE A 83 10.60 -0.12 8.81
CA ILE A 83 11.53 -1.24 8.92
C ILE A 83 11.48 -1.85 10.34
N ALA A 84 11.47 -1.02 11.39
CA ALA A 84 11.46 -1.48 12.77
C ALA A 84 10.25 -2.38 13.07
N TYR A 85 9.02 -1.93 12.80
CA TYR A 85 7.85 -2.77 13.09
C TYR A 85 7.72 -3.97 12.14
N SER A 86 8.16 -3.85 10.88
CA SER A 86 8.08 -4.95 9.90
C SER A 86 9.03 -6.09 10.26
N THR A 87 10.24 -5.76 10.72
CA THR A 87 11.25 -6.75 11.14
C THR A 87 10.87 -7.44 12.45
N LEU A 88 10.31 -6.70 13.42
CA LEU A 88 9.98 -7.24 14.75
C LEU A 88 8.75 -8.15 14.74
N GLY A 89 7.72 -7.83 13.95
CA GLY A 89 6.44 -8.52 14.01
C GLY A 89 6.04 -9.31 12.76
N GLY A 90 6.86 -9.25 11.70
CA GLY A 90 6.60 -9.93 10.43
C GLY A 90 5.27 -9.53 9.78
N LEU A 91 4.76 -10.36 8.88
CA LEU A 91 3.57 -10.04 8.08
C LEU A 91 2.33 -9.76 8.92
N LYS A 92 2.13 -10.48 10.05
CA LYS A 92 0.98 -10.28 10.92
C LYS A 92 0.97 -8.89 11.57
N ALA A 93 2.12 -8.42 12.05
CA ALA A 93 2.19 -7.08 12.62
C ALA A 93 1.95 -6.01 11.58
N VAL A 94 2.52 -6.15 10.38
CA VAL A 94 2.30 -5.22 9.26
C VAL A 94 0.81 -5.10 8.94
N ILE A 95 0.10 -6.22 8.84
CA ILE A 95 -1.35 -6.22 8.56
C ILE A 95 -2.14 -5.49 9.66
N ILE A 96 -1.81 -5.74 10.94
CA ILE A 96 -2.49 -5.08 12.07
C ILE A 96 -2.21 -3.57 12.05
N THR A 97 -0.96 -3.16 11.85
CA THR A 97 -0.59 -1.75 11.80
C THR A 97 -1.25 -1.03 10.62
N ASP A 98 -1.35 -1.67 9.46
CA ASP A 98 -1.98 -1.10 8.27
C ASP A 98 -3.49 -0.89 8.48
N LEU A 99 -4.16 -1.86 9.12
CA LEU A 99 -5.58 -1.73 9.46
C LEU A 99 -5.86 -0.56 10.42
N ILE A 100 -4.96 -0.34 11.40
CA ILE A 100 -5.03 0.80 12.32
C ILE A 100 -4.78 2.10 11.56
N GLN A 101 -3.72 2.19 10.75
CA GLN A 101 -3.38 3.37 9.95
C GLN A 101 -4.50 3.74 8.99
N PHE A 102 -5.10 2.76 8.31
CA PHE A 102 -6.25 2.96 7.43
C PHE A 102 -7.46 3.50 8.18
N THR A 103 -7.78 2.94 9.35
CA THR A 103 -8.93 3.39 10.15
C THR A 103 -8.73 4.83 10.65
N LEU A 104 -7.53 5.16 11.14
CA LEU A 104 -7.18 6.51 11.56
C LEU A 104 -7.23 7.50 10.39
N ALA A 105 -6.72 7.12 9.21
CA ALA A 105 -6.78 7.94 8.01
C ALA A 105 -8.23 8.22 7.58
N MET A 106 -9.11 7.21 7.64
CA MET A 106 -10.53 7.38 7.34
C MET A 106 -11.20 8.38 8.29
N ILE A 107 -11.04 8.21 9.60
CA ILE A 107 -11.61 9.14 10.60
C ILE A 107 -11.05 10.55 10.40
N GLY A 108 -9.73 10.68 10.23
CA GLY A 108 -9.05 11.96 10.00
C GLY A 108 -9.55 12.66 8.74
N SER A 109 -9.77 11.91 7.64
CA SER A 109 -10.29 12.47 6.38
C SER A 109 -11.73 12.99 6.52
N ILE A 110 -12.60 12.26 7.23
CA ILE A 110 -13.98 12.68 7.48
C ILE A 110 -14.00 13.93 8.37
N TRP A 111 -13.19 13.94 9.43
CA TRP A 111 -13.13 15.08 10.33
C TRP A 111 -12.55 16.32 9.65
N ALA A 112 -11.49 16.16 8.85
CA ALA A 112 -10.94 17.23 8.03
C ALA A 112 -11.97 17.77 7.03
N MET A 113 -12.76 16.90 6.39
CA MET A 113 -13.85 17.31 5.51
C MET A 113 -14.89 18.17 6.26
N LEU A 114 -15.34 17.73 7.44
CA LEU A 114 -16.32 18.47 8.24
C LEU A 114 -15.77 19.84 8.68
N TYR A 115 -14.51 19.89 9.11
CA TYR A 115 -13.84 21.14 9.49
C TYR A 115 -13.73 22.11 8.31
N ILE A 116 -13.29 21.61 7.15
CA ILE A 116 -13.16 22.38 5.92
C ILE A 116 -14.53 22.92 5.47
N LEU A 117 -15.60 22.12 5.53
CA LEU A 117 -16.95 22.58 5.21
C LEU A 117 -17.49 23.66 6.16
N GLY A 118 -16.97 23.71 7.40
CA GLY A 118 -17.32 24.72 8.40
C GLY A 118 -16.53 26.03 8.29
N LEU A 119 -15.51 26.10 7.43
CA LEU A 119 -14.74 27.33 7.23
C LEU A 119 -15.59 28.39 6.50
N PRO A 120 -15.63 29.64 7.00
CA PRO A 120 -16.44 30.71 6.43
C PRO A 120 -16.04 31.05 4.98
N GLU A 121 -14.79 30.76 4.61
CA GLU A 121 -14.22 30.98 3.27
C GLU A 121 -14.78 30.03 2.20
N ILE A 122 -15.32 28.87 2.62
CA ILE A 122 -15.83 27.82 1.73
C ILE A 122 -17.34 27.97 1.51
N GLY A 123 -18.02 28.75 2.36
CA GLY A 123 -19.45 29.04 2.22
C GLY A 123 -20.35 27.79 2.29
N GLY A 124 -19.91 26.74 2.98
CA GLY A 124 -20.59 25.45 3.11
C GLY A 124 -21.92 25.51 3.89
N LEU A 125 -22.72 24.44 3.74
CA LEU A 125 -24.16 24.38 4.07
C LEU A 125 -24.50 24.95 5.46
N ARG A 126 -25.25 26.06 5.45
CA ARG A 126 -26.02 26.54 6.61
C ARG A 126 -26.97 25.42 7.07
N ILE A 127 -26.52 24.60 8.01
CA ILE A 127 -27.42 23.78 8.80
C ILE A 127 -28.05 24.76 9.79
N SER A 128 -29.32 25.12 9.51
CA SER A 128 -30.16 25.96 10.35
C SER A 128 -30.40 25.34 11.72
#